data_AF-A0A7W7Q2X8-F1
#
_entry.id   AF-A0A7W7Q2X8-F1
#
_cell.length_a   1.000
_cell.length_b   1.000
_cell.length_c   1.000
_cell.angle_alpha   90.00
_cell.angle_beta   90.00
_cell.angle_gamma   90.00
#
_symmetry.space_group_name_H-M   'P 1'
#
loop_
_entity.id
_entity.type
_entity.pdbx_description
1 polymer ?
#
loop_
_entity_poly.entity_id
_entity_poly.type
_entity_poly.pdbx_seq_one_letter_code
_entity_poly.pdbx_strand_id
1 'polypeptide(L)'
;MVDLVPLEGGTALVETLRGLGPALDARFSFRGTGLVVVLDKPDVLPPHDLPRGVTGCVLDLSAGPAESAWRALTVALGRAMPVLAVGADKELAALVAELPEDLAIRLDAIPKRTVDELDSGPHGLLHDSLLGYLGALRQCGRWHLDWRRVYARETDAGLAVTLLTQRSPCLVDILVGSAALGRCPRHGTPVVLP
;
A
#
# COMPACT_ATOMS: atom_id res chain seq x y z
N MET A 1 21.60 -0.19 -5.04
CA MET A 1 21.29 1.22 -4.75
C MET A 1 21.08 1.90 -6.10
N VAL A 2 19.83 2.22 -6.44
CA VAL A 2 19.50 2.87 -7.72
C VAL A 2 19.66 4.37 -7.51
N ASP A 3 20.51 5.01 -8.30
CA ASP A 3 20.71 6.46 -8.24
C ASP A 3 19.60 7.14 -9.05
N LEU A 4 18.59 7.65 -8.35
CA LEU A 4 17.43 8.29 -8.96
C LEU A 4 17.75 9.76 -9.23
N VAL A 5 18.65 10.02 -10.17
CA VAL A 5 18.90 11.38 -10.66
C VAL A 5 17.98 11.64 -11.87
N PRO A 6 17.00 12.56 -11.77
CA PRO A 6 16.24 13.01 -12.92
C PRO A 6 17.20 13.57 -13.98
N LEU A 7 16.97 13.24 -15.25
CA LEU A 7 17.78 13.70 -16.39
C LEU A 7 17.88 15.23 -16.49
N GLU A 8 16.96 15.97 -15.84
CA GLU A 8 16.94 17.44 -15.81
C GLU A 8 17.55 18.06 -14.54
N GLY A 9 18.09 17.26 -13.61
CA GLY A 9 18.58 17.76 -12.34
C GLY A 9 17.43 18.15 -11.39
N GLY A 10 17.16 17.28 -10.43
CA GLY A 10 16.16 17.50 -9.39
C GLY A 10 16.17 16.36 -8.37
N THR A 11 15.45 16.47 -7.28
CA THR A 11 15.19 15.31 -6.40
C THR A 11 14.07 14.49 -7.01
N ALA A 12 14.33 13.22 -7.33
CA ALA A 12 13.27 12.28 -7.67
C ALA A 12 12.37 12.11 -6.44
N LEU A 13 11.15 12.65 -6.49
CA LEU A 13 10.16 12.43 -5.45
C LEU A 13 9.64 11.00 -5.58
N VAL A 14 10.02 10.15 -4.62
CA VAL A 14 9.51 8.79 -4.52
C VAL A 14 8.11 8.85 -3.92
N GLU A 15 7.09 8.55 -4.73
CA GLU A 15 5.71 8.49 -4.29
C GLU A 15 5.40 7.11 -3.67
N THR A 16 5.83 6.88 -2.44
CA THR A 16 5.71 5.57 -1.77
C THR A 16 4.27 5.06 -1.65
N LEU A 17 3.27 5.95 -1.71
CA LEU A 17 1.85 5.59 -1.58
C LEU A 17 1.10 5.48 -2.91
N ARG A 18 1.80 5.65 -4.04
CA ARG A 18 1.19 5.47 -5.35
C ARG A 18 0.67 4.04 -5.50
N GLY A 19 -0.43 3.86 -6.23
CA GLY A 19 -0.99 2.53 -6.42
C GLY A 19 -2.02 2.13 -5.37
N LEU A 20 -2.08 2.85 -4.24
CA LEU A 20 -2.89 2.44 -3.10
C LEU A 20 -4.37 2.36 -3.46
N GLY A 21 -4.93 3.39 -4.11
CA GLY A 21 -6.35 3.41 -4.45
C GLY A 21 -6.79 2.20 -5.29
N PRO A 22 -6.17 1.94 -6.45
CA PRO A 22 -6.51 0.76 -7.25
C PRO A 22 -6.26 -0.58 -6.55
N ALA A 23 -5.24 -0.67 -5.69
CA ALA A 23 -5.00 -1.88 -4.89
C ALA A 23 -6.13 -2.10 -3.86
N LEU A 24 -6.66 -1.02 -3.28
CA LEU A 24 -7.82 -1.07 -2.40
C LEU A 24 -9.11 -1.41 -3.16
N ASP A 25 -9.37 -0.78 -4.32
CA ASP A 25 -10.58 -1.02 -5.13
C ASP A 25 -10.74 -2.49 -5.55
N ALA A 26 -9.63 -3.23 -5.68
CA ALA A 26 -9.66 -4.65 -5.99
C ALA A 26 -10.35 -5.50 -4.90
N ARG A 27 -10.53 -4.97 -3.68
CA ARG A 27 -11.00 -5.72 -2.51
C ARG A 27 -11.96 -4.99 -1.59
N PHE A 28 -11.90 -3.66 -1.53
CA PHE A 28 -12.62 -2.83 -0.56
C PHE A 28 -13.52 -1.85 -1.30
N SER A 29 -14.82 -1.96 -1.02
CA SER A 29 -15.78 -0.98 -1.50
C SER A 29 -16.15 -0.09 -0.31
N PHE A 30 -15.59 1.12 -0.29
CA PHE A 30 -16.06 2.16 0.63
C PHE A 30 -17.48 2.56 0.20
N ARG A 31 -18.48 2.22 1.03
CA ARG A 31 -19.85 2.68 0.81
C ARG A 31 -20.00 4.09 1.39
N GLY A 32 -19.54 5.10 0.64
CA GLY A 32 -19.64 6.51 1.02
C GLY A 32 -18.32 7.09 1.53
N THR A 33 -18.40 8.00 2.51
CA THR A 33 -17.21 8.69 3.03
C THR A 33 -16.42 7.80 3.97
N GLY A 34 -15.11 7.69 3.76
CA GLY A 34 -14.21 6.89 4.58
C GLY A 34 -12.86 7.55 4.77
N LEU A 35 -12.09 7.06 5.74
CA LEU A 35 -10.72 7.48 6.00
C LEU A 35 -9.76 6.31 5.78
N VAL A 36 -8.72 6.53 4.99
CA VAL A 36 -7.56 5.63 4.91
C VAL A 36 -6.40 6.28 5.65
N VAL A 37 -5.88 5.56 6.65
CA VAL A 37 -4.71 5.98 7.43
C VAL A 37 -3.55 5.08 7.04
N VAL A 38 -2.49 5.67 6.50
CA VAL A 38 -1.27 4.92 6.17
C VAL A 38 -0.22 5.15 7.25
N LEU A 39 0.23 4.08 7.86
CA LEU A 39 1.34 4.08 8.81
C LEU A 39 2.65 4.14 8.02
N ASP A 40 3.28 5.30 8.08
CA ASP A 40 4.53 5.57 7.39
C ASP A 40 5.25 6.77 8.02
N LYS A 41 6.42 7.10 7.48
CA LYS A 41 7.22 8.25 7.90
C LYS A 41 6.54 9.58 7.57
N PRO A 42 6.78 10.65 8.35
CA PRO A 42 6.09 11.93 8.21
C PRO A 42 6.43 12.71 6.93
N ASP A 43 7.52 12.37 6.25
CA ASP A 43 7.94 12.98 4.98
C ASP A 43 7.18 12.41 3.76
N VAL A 44 6.38 11.36 3.96
CA VAL A 44 5.55 10.76 2.93
C VAL A 44 4.31 11.61 2.67
N LEU A 45 4.07 11.95 1.40
CA LEU A 45 2.86 12.65 1.00
C LEU A 45 1.62 11.75 1.14
N PRO A 46 0.46 12.29 1.57
CA PRO A 46 -0.79 11.55 1.60
C PRO A 46 -1.17 10.92 0.26
N PRO A 47 -1.87 9.78 0.25
CA PRO A 47 -2.27 9.12 -0.99
C PRO A 47 -3.30 9.98 -1.72
N HIS A 48 -3.08 10.17 -3.02
CA HIS A 48 -3.90 11.04 -3.88
C HIS A 48 -4.74 10.26 -4.90
N ASP A 49 -4.50 8.95 -5.05
CA ASP A 49 -5.20 8.09 -6.01
C ASP A 49 -6.34 7.28 -5.38
N LEU A 50 -6.78 7.66 -4.17
CA LEU A 50 -7.84 6.98 -3.43
C LEU A 50 -9.22 7.07 -4.12
N PRO A 51 -10.13 6.12 -3.82
CA PRO A 51 -11.48 6.13 -4.36
C PRO A 51 -12.27 7.39 -3.98
N ARG A 52 -13.26 7.75 -4.81
CA ARG A 52 -14.09 8.93 -4.56
C ARG A 52 -14.79 8.85 -3.19
N GLY A 53 -14.72 9.95 -2.44
CA GLY A 53 -15.31 10.05 -1.10
C GLY A 53 -14.40 9.52 0.02
N VAL A 54 -13.25 8.92 -0.32
CA VAL A 54 -12.26 8.46 0.65
C VAL A 54 -11.19 9.53 0.79
N THR A 55 -10.92 9.94 2.03
CA THR A 55 -9.78 10.80 2.36
C THR A 55 -8.63 9.96 2.86
N GLY A 56 -7.40 10.38 2.55
CA GLY A 56 -6.18 9.71 2.99
C GLY A 56 -5.31 10.61 3.85
N CYS A 57 -4.69 10.06 4.89
CA CYS A 57 -3.61 10.71 5.62
C CYS A 57 -2.48 9.71 5.91
N VAL A 58 -1.29 10.26 6.15
CA VAL A 58 -0.15 9.53 6.71
C VAL A 58 -0.12 9.77 8.20
N LEU A 59 0.00 8.71 8.98
CA LEU A 59 0.08 8.78 10.43
C LEU A 59 1.44 8.27 10.87
N ASP A 60 2.20 9.16 11.48
CA ASP A 60 3.45 8.84 12.16
C ASP A 60 3.11 8.48 13.61
N LEU A 61 3.27 7.19 13.95
CA LEU A 61 3.03 6.70 15.30
C LEU A 61 3.94 7.39 16.34
N SER A 62 5.14 7.81 15.94
CA SER A 62 6.12 8.44 16.85
C SER A 62 5.80 9.90 17.17
N ALA A 63 5.02 10.57 16.31
CA ALA A 63 4.56 11.94 16.55
C ALA A 63 3.47 12.02 17.65
N GLY A 64 2.78 10.92 17.89
CA GLY A 64 1.77 10.77 18.95
C GLY A 64 0.47 11.56 18.73
N PRO A 65 -0.49 11.49 19.68
CA PRO A 65 -1.88 11.91 19.48
C PRO A 65 -2.11 13.41 19.22
N ALA A 66 -1.11 14.25 19.47
CA ALA A 66 -1.21 15.68 19.26
C ALA A 66 -1.20 16.07 17.77
N GLU A 67 -0.66 15.18 16.92
CA GLU A 67 -0.51 15.34 15.49
C GLU A 67 -1.87 15.29 14.74
N SER A 68 -1.91 15.92 13.57
CA SER A 68 -3.17 16.16 12.86
C SER A 68 -3.84 14.89 12.34
N ALA A 69 -3.07 13.90 11.89
CA ALA A 69 -3.59 12.64 11.41
C ALA A 69 -4.19 11.81 12.55
N TRP A 70 -3.58 11.84 13.74
CA TRP A 70 -4.17 11.25 14.95
C TRP A 70 -5.54 11.83 15.29
N ARG A 71 -5.68 13.16 15.24
CA ARG A 71 -6.98 13.81 15.46
C ARG A 71 -8.01 13.39 14.40
N ALA A 72 -7.61 13.34 13.13
CA ALA A 72 -8.47 12.90 12.04
C ALA A 72 -8.96 11.46 12.24
N LEU A 73 -8.05 10.55 12.63
CA LEU A 73 -8.35 9.17 12.97
C LEU A 73 -9.38 9.07 14.11
N THR A 74 -9.10 9.72 15.24
CA THR A 74 -9.98 9.66 16.42
C THR A 74 -11.36 10.27 16.14
N VAL A 75 -11.42 11.36 15.38
CA VAL A 75 -12.70 11.98 14.97
C VAL A 75 -13.49 11.05 14.05
N ALA A 76 -12.84 10.39 13.08
CA ALA A 76 -13.50 9.46 12.17
C ALA A 76 -14.06 8.24 12.92
N LEU A 77 -13.26 7.62 13.79
CA LEU A 77 -13.68 6.48 14.62
C LEU A 77 -14.82 6.87 15.59
N GLY A 78 -14.73 8.04 16.22
CA GLY A 78 -15.75 8.57 17.13
C GLY A 78 -17.08 8.84 16.44
N ARG A 79 -17.04 9.21 15.14
CA ARG A 79 -18.23 9.39 14.29
C ARG A 79 -18.74 8.09 13.65
N ALA A 80 -18.15 6.94 14.00
CA ALA A 80 -18.43 5.65 13.38
C ALA A 80 -18.29 5.67 11.84
N MET A 81 -17.37 6.49 11.33
CA MET A 81 -17.00 6.46 9.91
C MET A 81 -16.15 5.22 9.65
N PRO A 82 -16.26 4.59 8.47
CA PRO A 82 -15.34 3.53 8.08
C PRO A 82 -13.90 4.05 8.06
N VAL A 83 -13.02 3.41 8.83
CA VAL A 83 -11.60 3.72 8.88
C VAL A 83 -10.80 2.47 8.54
N LEU A 84 -9.88 2.62 7.59
CA LEU A 84 -8.96 1.58 7.20
C LEU A 84 -7.51 2.02 7.48
N ALA A 85 -6.82 1.28 8.36
CA ALA A 85 -5.39 1.43 8.57
C ALA A 85 -4.59 0.52 7.63
N VAL A 86 -3.50 1.06 7.07
CA VAL A 86 -2.56 0.32 6.22
C VAL A 86 -1.16 0.48 6.79
N GLY A 87 -0.47 -0.62 7.05
CA GLY A 87 0.87 -0.59 7.66
C GLY A 87 1.48 -1.99 7.77
N ALA A 88 2.71 -2.10 8.26
CA ALA A 88 3.27 -3.39 8.63
C ALA A 88 2.58 -3.94 9.89
N ASP A 89 2.64 -5.26 10.13
CA ASP A 89 1.94 -5.89 11.25
C ASP A 89 2.27 -5.26 12.60
N LYS A 90 3.55 -4.95 12.82
CA LYS A 90 4.02 -4.32 14.05
C LYS A 90 3.46 -2.92 14.23
N GLU A 91 3.37 -2.15 13.15
CA GLU A 91 2.83 -0.78 13.17
C GLU A 91 1.32 -0.82 13.44
N LEU A 92 0.60 -1.73 12.79
CA LEU A 92 -0.84 -1.93 12.99
C LEU A 92 -1.14 -2.36 14.43
N ALA A 93 -0.35 -3.30 14.98
CA ALA A 93 -0.48 -3.73 16.38
C ALA A 93 -0.20 -2.58 17.35
N ALA A 94 0.80 -1.74 17.08
CA ALA A 94 1.10 -0.57 17.90
C ALA A 94 -0.04 0.46 17.83
N LEU A 95 -0.60 0.73 16.64
CA LEU A 95 -1.75 1.62 16.50
C LEU A 95 -2.94 1.16 17.33
N VAL A 96 -3.27 -0.14 17.27
CA VAL A 96 -4.38 -0.72 18.03
C VAL A 96 -4.16 -0.59 19.53
N ALA A 97 -2.91 -0.76 20.00
CA ALA A 97 -2.56 -0.64 21.42
C ALA A 97 -2.68 0.80 21.96
N GLU A 98 -2.52 1.81 21.11
CA GLU A 98 -2.64 3.23 21.48
C GLU A 98 -4.09 3.73 21.46
N LEU A 99 -5.01 3.00 20.83
CA LEU A 99 -6.42 3.37 20.75
C LEU A 99 -7.21 2.83 21.95
N PRO A 100 -8.20 3.59 22.46
CA PRO A 100 -9.22 3.06 23.35
C PRO A 100 -9.91 1.83 22.73
N GLU A 101 -10.21 0.81 23.54
CA GLU A 101 -10.75 -0.47 23.09
C GLU A 101 -12.03 -0.33 22.24
N ASP A 102 -12.92 0.60 22.63
CA ASP A 102 -14.18 0.88 21.93
C ASP A 102 -14.00 1.51 20.54
N LEU A 103 -12.86 2.16 20.31
CA LEU A 103 -12.47 2.70 19.01
C LEU A 103 -11.67 1.68 18.19
N ALA A 104 -10.78 0.92 18.84
CA ALA A 104 -9.95 -0.09 18.20
C ALA A 104 -10.79 -1.16 17.47
N ILE A 105 -11.92 -1.59 18.04
CA ILE A 105 -12.82 -2.57 17.40
C ILE A 105 -13.47 -2.06 16.10
N ARG A 106 -13.43 -0.75 15.84
CA ARG A 106 -14.02 -0.11 14.64
C ARG A 106 -12.99 0.11 13.53
N LEU A 107 -11.73 -0.21 13.79
CA LEU A 107 -10.64 -0.03 12.85
C LEU A 107 -10.50 -1.30 12.00
N ASP A 108 -10.69 -1.18 10.70
CA ASP A 108 -10.23 -2.19 9.77
C ASP A 108 -8.72 -2.01 9.53
N ALA A 109 -7.97 -3.10 9.45
CA ALA A 109 -6.53 -3.06 9.26
C ALA A 109 -6.11 -3.96 8.10
N ILE A 110 -5.22 -3.47 7.23
CA ILE A 110 -4.63 -4.27 6.16
C ILE A 110 -3.11 -4.20 6.24
N PRO A 111 -2.44 -5.36 6.32
CA PRO A 111 -1.00 -5.40 6.25
C PRO A 111 -0.49 -5.01 4.86
N LYS A 112 0.57 -4.20 4.82
CA LYS A 112 1.46 -4.13 3.65
C LYS A 112 2.55 -5.21 3.78
N ARG A 113 2.91 -5.81 2.65
CA ARG A 113 3.96 -6.85 2.51
C ARG A 113 4.89 -6.48 1.38
N THR A 114 6.16 -6.81 1.54
CA THR A 114 7.10 -6.85 0.42
C THR A 114 6.98 -8.17 -0.35
N VAL A 115 7.63 -8.25 -1.51
CA VAL A 115 7.64 -9.45 -2.35
C VAL A 115 8.30 -10.66 -1.67
N ASP A 116 9.19 -10.44 -0.70
CA ASP A 116 9.85 -11.53 0.04
C ASP A 116 9.13 -11.91 1.35
N GLU A 117 8.03 -11.21 1.68
CA GLU A 117 7.26 -11.42 2.91
C GLU A 117 5.83 -11.90 2.62
N LEU A 118 5.64 -12.58 1.49
CA LEU A 118 4.32 -13.06 1.10
C LEU A 118 3.81 -14.12 2.08
N ASP A 119 2.60 -13.90 2.58
CA ASP A 119 1.88 -14.84 3.42
C ASP A 119 0.55 -15.29 2.78
N SER A 120 -0.15 -16.20 3.45
CA SER A 120 -1.49 -16.67 3.05
C SER A 120 -2.60 -16.03 3.88
N GLY A 121 -2.41 -14.78 4.34
CA GLY A 121 -3.39 -14.05 5.16
C GLY A 121 -4.74 -13.83 4.46
N PRO A 122 -5.76 -13.30 5.17
CA PRO A 122 -7.08 -13.04 4.58
C PRO A 122 -7.09 -11.83 3.64
N HIS A 123 -6.13 -10.92 3.81
CA HIS A 123 -5.98 -9.69 3.05
C HIS A 123 -4.54 -9.16 3.19
N GLY A 124 -4.10 -8.39 2.22
CA GLY A 124 -2.79 -7.76 2.25
C GLY A 124 -2.54 -6.94 0.99
N LEU A 125 -1.66 -5.95 1.09
CA LEU A 125 -1.24 -5.09 0.00
C LEU A 125 0.23 -5.35 -0.32
N LEU A 126 0.53 -5.54 -1.60
CA LEU A 126 1.90 -5.72 -2.05
C LEU A 126 2.53 -4.35 -2.26
N HIS A 127 3.61 -4.06 -1.54
CA HIS A 127 4.25 -2.76 -1.51
C HIS A 127 5.75 -2.88 -1.75
N ASP A 128 6.30 -1.94 -2.50
CA ASP A 128 7.72 -1.71 -2.64
C ASP A 128 8.03 -0.26 -2.27
N SER A 129 9.14 -0.05 -1.57
CA SER A 129 9.50 1.28 -1.04
C SER A 129 9.77 2.33 -2.12
N LEU A 130 10.13 1.90 -3.33
CA LEU A 130 10.42 2.79 -4.46
C LEU A 130 9.23 2.88 -5.43
N LEU A 131 8.58 1.76 -5.71
CA LEU A 131 7.51 1.67 -6.71
C LEU A 131 6.11 1.93 -6.13
N GLY A 132 5.97 1.90 -4.80
CA GLY A 132 4.71 1.97 -4.08
C GLY A 132 3.91 0.66 -4.13
N TYR A 133 2.59 0.76 -4.19
CA TYR A 133 1.70 -0.40 -4.18
C TYR A 133 1.63 -1.08 -5.55
N LEU A 134 2.03 -2.35 -5.58
CA LEU A 134 2.12 -3.17 -6.79
C LEU A 134 0.88 -4.03 -7.03
N GLY A 135 0.08 -4.26 -5.98
CA GLY A 135 -1.03 -5.18 -6.05
C GLY A 135 -1.60 -5.53 -4.68
N ALA A 136 -2.38 -6.61 -4.63
CA ALA A 136 -3.08 -7.03 -3.42
C ALA A 136 -3.34 -8.54 -3.39
N LEU A 137 -3.44 -9.07 -2.17
CA LEU A 137 -3.96 -10.41 -1.92
C LEU A 137 -5.47 -10.43 -2.17
N ARG A 138 -5.90 -11.23 -3.14
CA ARG A 138 -7.33 -11.35 -3.51
C ARG A 138 -7.98 -12.54 -2.84
N GLN A 139 -9.31 -12.56 -2.85
CA GLN A 139 -10.15 -13.64 -2.30
C GLN A 139 -9.88 -15.04 -2.87
N CYS A 140 -9.13 -15.16 -3.98
CA CYS A 140 -8.66 -16.45 -4.47
C CYS A 140 -7.39 -16.96 -3.78
N GLY A 141 -6.94 -16.30 -2.70
CA GLY A 141 -5.76 -16.67 -1.91
C GLY A 141 -4.44 -16.48 -2.65
N ARG A 142 -4.37 -15.52 -3.60
CA ARG A 142 -3.14 -15.25 -4.37
C ARG A 142 -2.83 -13.76 -4.38
N TRP A 143 -1.55 -13.42 -4.42
CA TRP A 143 -1.05 -12.04 -4.54
C TRP A 143 -1.12 -11.60 -6.00
N HIS A 144 -2.12 -10.81 -6.33
CA HIS A 144 -2.32 -10.31 -7.68
C HIS A 144 -1.58 -8.99 -7.88
N LEU A 145 -0.85 -8.89 -8.98
CA LEU A 145 -0.32 -7.61 -9.44
C LEU A 145 -1.43 -6.77 -10.09
N ASP A 146 -1.34 -5.45 -9.94
CA ASP A 146 -2.11 -4.52 -10.78
C ASP A 146 -1.49 -4.48 -12.18
N TRP A 147 -1.75 -5.53 -12.96
CA TRP A 147 -1.19 -5.76 -14.29
C TRP A 147 -1.51 -4.66 -15.31
N ARG A 148 -2.42 -3.73 -15.01
CA ARG A 148 -2.68 -2.56 -15.86
C ARG A 148 -1.66 -1.45 -15.64
N ARG A 149 -1.03 -1.41 -14.46
CA ARG A 149 -0.05 -0.40 -14.04
C ARG A 149 1.34 -0.97 -13.85
N VAL A 150 1.45 -2.28 -13.69
CA VAL A 150 2.65 -2.99 -13.30
C VAL A 150 2.95 -4.06 -14.35
N TYR A 151 4.14 -3.96 -14.95
CA TYR A 151 4.73 -5.05 -15.70
C TYR A 151 5.78 -5.73 -14.81
N ALA A 152 5.74 -7.05 -14.73
CA ALA A 152 6.69 -7.83 -13.96
C ALA A 152 7.30 -8.91 -14.86
N ARG A 153 8.59 -9.19 -14.64
CA ARG A 153 9.30 -10.29 -15.31
C ARG A 153 10.29 -10.92 -14.35
N GLU A 154 10.54 -12.21 -14.54
CA GLU A 154 11.63 -12.91 -13.86
C GLU A 154 12.97 -12.56 -14.52
N THR A 155 14.01 -12.47 -13.70
CA THR A 155 15.40 -12.24 -14.10
C THR A 155 16.31 -13.17 -13.29
N ASP A 156 17.55 -13.32 -13.72
CA ASP A 156 18.55 -14.10 -12.97
C ASP A 156 18.80 -13.55 -11.55
N ALA A 157 18.48 -12.28 -11.32
CA ALA A 157 18.61 -11.60 -10.03
C ALA A 157 17.31 -11.56 -9.19
N GLY A 158 16.21 -12.12 -9.70
CA GLY A 158 14.89 -12.12 -9.06
C GLY A 158 13.80 -11.43 -9.89
N LEU A 159 12.70 -11.09 -9.23
CA LEU A 159 11.55 -10.42 -9.84
C LEU A 159 11.88 -8.95 -10.10
N ALA A 160 11.82 -8.54 -11.36
CA ALA A 160 11.94 -7.16 -11.78
C ALA A 160 10.56 -6.59 -12.15
N VAL A 161 10.33 -5.34 -11.76
CA VAL A 161 9.07 -4.64 -11.96
C VAL A 161 9.27 -3.29 -12.65
N THR A 162 8.38 -2.98 -13.57
CA THR A 162 8.29 -1.71 -14.29
C THR A 162 6.92 -1.09 -14.08
N LEU A 163 6.88 0.22 -13.80
CA LEU A 163 5.64 0.98 -13.67
C LEU A 163 5.22 1.56 -15.03
N LEU A 164 4.10 1.08 -15.57
CA LEU A 164 3.64 1.39 -16.92
C LEU A 164 3.02 2.79 -17.08
N THR A 165 2.49 3.37 -16.00
CA THR A 165 1.71 4.61 -16.05
C THR A 165 2.40 5.79 -15.36
N GLN A 166 3.71 5.72 -15.12
CA GLN A 166 4.45 6.81 -14.49
C GLN A 166 4.94 7.81 -15.53
N ARG A 167 4.73 9.11 -15.26
CA ARG A 167 5.12 10.19 -16.17
C ARG A 167 6.61 10.55 -16.08
N SER A 168 7.18 10.58 -14.87
CA SER A 168 8.62 10.80 -14.63
C SER A 168 8.95 10.63 -13.13
N PRO A 169 10.15 10.13 -12.76
CA PRO A 169 11.04 9.33 -13.59
C PRO A 169 10.37 7.99 -13.97
N CYS A 170 10.66 7.44 -15.14
CA CYS A 170 10.17 6.10 -15.49
C CYS A 170 11.04 5.06 -14.78
N LEU A 171 10.43 4.29 -13.86
CA LEU A 171 11.11 3.23 -13.13
C LEU A 171 10.92 1.91 -13.88
N VAL A 172 12.01 1.43 -14.46
CA VAL A 172 12.04 0.24 -15.33
C VAL A 172 12.95 -0.81 -14.71
N ASP A 173 12.48 -2.06 -14.72
CA ASP A 173 13.20 -3.24 -14.24
C ASP A 173 13.83 -3.07 -12.85
N ILE A 174 13.07 -2.50 -11.92
CA ILE A 174 13.47 -2.41 -10.52
C ILE A 174 13.34 -3.79 -9.89
N LEU A 175 14.43 -4.32 -9.33
CA LEU A 175 14.42 -5.58 -8.59
C LEU A 175 13.68 -5.39 -7.26
N VAL A 176 12.63 -6.18 -7.04
CA VAL A 176 11.73 -6.06 -5.87
C VAL A 176 11.80 -7.24 -4.92
N GLY A 177 12.46 -8.34 -5.31
CA GLY A 177 12.59 -9.53 -4.48
C GLY A 177 12.87 -10.79 -5.31
N SER A 178 12.78 -11.93 -4.65
CA SER A 178 13.15 -13.25 -5.20
C SER A 178 11.96 -14.10 -5.65
N ALA A 179 10.73 -13.64 -5.39
CA ALA A 179 9.50 -14.38 -5.67
C ALA A 179 9.29 -14.69 -7.16
N ALA A 180 8.58 -15.78 -7.43
CA ALA A 180 8.28 -16.22 -8.79
C ALA A 180 7.02 -15.54 -9.35
N LEU A 181 6.96 -15.42 -10.68
CA LEU A 181 5.80 -14.93 -11.41
C LEU A 181 4.92 -16.10 -11.85
N GLY A 182 3.66 -16.07 -11.43
CA GLY A 182 2.65 -17.03 -11.82
C GLY A 182 1.50 -16.41 -12.60
N ARG A 183 0.55 -17.26 -13.00
CA ARG A 183 -0.76 -16.86 -13.51
C ARG A 183 -1.84 -17.40 -12.61
N CYS A 184 -2.78 -16.55 -12.20
CA CYS A 184 -3.92 -17.02 -11.40
C CYS A 184 -4.82 -17.92 -12.25
N PRO A 185 -5.05 -19.20 -11.89
CA PRO A 185 -5.95 -20.08 -12.63
C PRO A 185 -7.42 -19.63 -12.60
N ARG A 186 -7.83 -18.88 -11.56
CA ARG A 186 -9.21 -18.38 -11.45
C ARG A 186 -9.47 -17.14 -12.30
N HIS A 187 -8.50 -16.24 -12.41
CA HIS A 187 -8.70 -14.91 -13.00
C HIS A 187 -7.89 -14.69 -14.29
N GLY A 188 -6.91 -15.55 -14.59
CA GLY A 188 -6.04 -15.43 -15.75
C GLY A 188 -5.06 -14.26 -15.71
N THR A 189 -4.95 -13.54 -14.60
CA THR A 189 -4.04 -12.38 -14.41
C THR A 189 -2.73 -12.79 -13.73
N PRO A 190 -1.65 -11.99 -13.87
CA PRO A 190 -0.39 -12.20 -13.18
C PRO A 190 -0.55 -12.26 -11.66
N VAL A 191 0.22 -13.14 -11.02
CA VAL A 191 0.34 -13.25 -9.56
C VAL A 191 1.80 -13.41 -9.17
N VAL A 192 2.13 -13.02 -7.94
CA VAL A 192 3.42 -13.33 -7.32
C VAL A 192 3.25 -14.57 -6.44
N LEU A 193 4.22 -15.48 -6.53
CA LEU A 193 4.27 -16.73 -5.78
C LEU A 193 5.49 -16.68 -4.84
N PRO A 194 5.34 -17.06 -3.56
CA PRO A 194 6.47 -17.17 -2.64
C PRO A 194 7.50 -18.19 -3.12
#